data_AF-D7CDE7-F1
#
_entry.id   AF-D7CDE7-F1
#
_cell.length_a   1.000
_cell.length_b   1.000
_cell.length_c   1.000
_cell.angle_alpha   90.00
_cell.angle_beta   90.00
_cell.angle_gamma   90.00
#
_symmetry.space_group_name_H-M   'P 1'
#
loop_
_entity.id
_entity.type
_entity.pdbx_description
1 polymer ?
#
loop_
_entity_poly.entity_id
_entity_poly.type
_entity_poly.pdbx_seq_one_letter_code
_entity_poly.pdbx_strand_id
1 'polypeptide(L)'
;MWNILKDHGIDPAPERQHTTWATFLHSQAQAILAADFFETKTLTGATPYVLAVIEHATRRVRILGPTAHPTAACVTQAARNMAMDLQAAGIKTKFLIRDRDVRYPASFDTVPQAEGIKVIQTGVQIPRMNTTTKRWVRSCRTELPGRTLIWNQTHLHHAPREYEAFYNEHRPHRTFASAAPLHPLPEPITDPDQLAHLHIHRRDRLSGILHEYQHVA
;
A
#
# COMPACT_ATOMS: atom_id res chain seq x y z
N MET A 1 -13.20 37.89 -13.30
CA MET A 1 -12.49 38.24 -12.05
C MET A 1 -11.04 38.64 -12.32
N TRP A 2 -10.26 37.87 -13.10
CA TRP A 2 -8.84 38.20 -13.40
C TRP A 2 -8.66 39.52 -14.17
N ASN A 3 -9.54 39.86 -15.12
CA ASN A 3 -9.46 41.12 -15.88
C ASN A 3 -9.66 42.37 -15.00
N ILE A 4 -10.50 42.29 -13.96
CA ILE A 4 -10.77 43.43 -13.06
C ILE A 4 -9.53 43.79 -12.22
N LEU A 5 -8.77 42.79 -11.77
CA LEU A 5 -7.57 43.01 -10.96
C LEU A 5 -6.42 43.63 -11.78
N LYS A 6 -6.34 43.29 -13.06
CA LYS A 6 -5.33 43.81 -13.98
C LYS A 6 -5.58 45.29 -14.33
N ASP A 7 -6.85 45.67 -14.53
CA ASP A 7 -7.24 47.06 -14.79
C ASP A 7 -6.96 48.00 -13.60
N HIS A 8 -6.84 47.45 -12.38
CA HIS A 8 -6.52 48.20 -11.16
C HIS A 8 -5.04 48.15 -10.75
N GLY A 9 -4.14 47.64 -11.60
CA GLY A 9 -2.69 47.67 -11.35
C GLY A 9 -2.25 46.84 -10.14
N ILE A 10 -3.05 45.84 -9.74
CA ILE A 10 -2.71 44.95 -8.63
C ILE A 10 -1.92 43.78 -9.23
N ASP A 11 -0.61 43.78 -9.01
CA ASP A 11 0.26 42.68 -9.43
C ASP A 11 -0.17 41.36 -8.77
N PRO A 12 -0.12 40.23 -9.51
CA PRO A 12 -0.37 38.93 -8.92
C PRO A 12 0.62 38.70 -7.77
N ALA A 13 0.12 38.19 -6.64
CA ALA A 13 0.95 37.94 -5.46
C ALA A 13 2.21 37.13 -5.86
N PRO A 14 3.41 37.50 -5.35
CA PRO A 14 4.64 36.84 -5.72
C PRO A 14 4.53 35.34 -5.44
N GLU A 15 4.92 34.51 -6.41
CA GLU A 15 4.84 33.06 -6.31
C GLU A 15 5.56 32.61 -5.02
N ARG A 16 4.77 32.14 -4.04
CA ARG A 16 5.33 31.40 -2.90
C ARG A 16 6.08 30.21 -3.50
N GLN A 17 7.22 29.82 -2.93
CA GLN A 17 7.93 28.61 -3.34
C GLN A 17 6.99 27.39 -3.23
N HIS A 18 6.28 27.08 -4.30
CA HIS A 18 5.22 26.08 -4.32
C HIS A 18 5.89 24.72 -4.50
N THR A 19 6.21 24.05 -3.39
CA THR A 19 6.59 22.64 -3.42
C THR A 19 5.43 21.84 -3.99
N THR A 20 5.63 21.19 -5.13
CA THR A 20 4.58 20.37 -5.76
C THR A 20 4.29 19.13 -4.92
N TRP A 21 3.09 18.57 -5.06
CA TRP A 21 2.76 17.30 -4.39
C TRP A 21 3.73 16.16 -4.76
N ALA A 22 4.17 16.10 -6.01
CA ALA A 22 5.16 15.12 -6.45
C ALA A 22 6.51 15.31 -5.73
N THR A 23 6.96 16.56 -5.59
CA THR A 23 8.18 16.91 -4.85
C THR A 23 8.07 16.52 -3.38
N PHE A 24 6.91 16.74 -2.75
CA PHE A 24 6.63 16.27 -1.39
C PHE A 24 6.71 14.74 -1.29
N LEU A 25 5.98 14.02 -2.15
CA LEU A 25 5.96 12.54 -2.13
C LEU A 25 7.35 11.93 -2.34
N HIS A 26 8.19 12.56 -3.17
CA HIS A 26 9.55 12.10 -3.42
C HIS A 26 10.48 12.40 -2.24
N SER A 27 10.50 13.65 -1.77
CA SER A 27 11.41 14.09 -0.69
C SER A 27 11.09 13.46 0.67
N GLN A 28 9.82 13.10 0.92
CA GLN A 28 9.38 12.50 2.18
C GLN A 28 9.07 11.00 2.06
N ALA A 29 9.42 10.35 0.95
CA ALA A 29 9.00 8.98 0.65
C ALA A 29 9.27 7.97 1.79
N GLN A 30 10.41 8.11 2.48
CA GLN A 30 10.82 7.24 3.59
C GLN A 30 9.95 7.39 4.84
N ALA A 31 9.25 8.51 4.96
CA ALA A 31 8.42 8.83 6.13
C ALA A 31 6.91 8.80 5.82
N ILE A 32 6.52 8.36 4.63
CA ILE A 32 5.13 8.31 4.18
C ILE A 32 4.61 6.86 4.23
N LEU A 33 3.50 6.68 4.93
CA LEU A 33 2.57 5.57 4.74
C LEU A 33 1.36 6.07 3.96
N ALA A 34 0.80 5.20 3.14
CA ALA A 34 -0.42 5.50 2.43
C ALA A 34 -1.44 4.36 2.62
N ALA A 35 -2.67 4.70 3.00
CA ALA A 35 -3.72 3.76 3.38
C ALA A 35 -4.88 3.81 2.39
N ASP A 36 -5.55 2.67 2.22
CA ASP A 36 -6.76 2.57 1.43
C ASP A 36 -7.61 1.37 1.86
N PHE A 37 -8.92 1.49 1.65
CA PHE A 37 -9.84 0.37 1.73
C PHE A 37 -10.07 -0.21 0.34
N PHE A 38 -10.25 -1.53 0.28
CA PHE A 38 -10.79 -2.17 -0.91
C PHE A 38 -11.74 -3.30 -0.56
N GLU A 39 -12.58 -3.65 -1.52
CA GLU A 39 -13.61 -4.67 -1.36
C GLU A 39 -13.22 -5.96 -2.07
N THR A 40 -13.62 -7.08 -1.47
CA THR A 40 -13.59 -8.40 -2.10
C THR A 40 -15.00 -8.99 -2.10
N LYS A 41 -15.20 -10.14 -2.75
CA LYS A 41 -16.49 -10.85 -2.82
C LYS A 41 -16.34 -12.27 -2.30
N THR A 42 -17.26 -12.69 -1.43
CA THR A 42 -17.36 -14.08 -1.01
C THR A 42 -18.26 -14.88 -1.95
N LEU A 43 -18.21 -16.21 -1.84
CA LEU A 43 -19.12 -17.12 -2.57
C LEU A 43 -20.60 -16.86 -2.27
N THR A 44 -20.90 -16.39 -1.06
CA THR A 44 -22.25 -16.02 -0.64
C THR A 44 -22.69 -14.64 -1.14
N GLY A 45 -21.85 -13.93 -1.90
CA GLY A 45 -22.12 -12.57 -2.37
C GLY A 45 -21.87 -11.46 -1.34
N ALA A 46 -21.42 -11.80 -0.13
CA ALA A 46 -21.02 -10.81 0.85
C ALA A 46 -19.82 -10.00 0.36
N THR A 47 -19.74 -8.75 0.82
CA THR A 47 -18.69 -7.80 0.40
C THR A 47 -17.83 -7.40 1.59
N PRO A 48 -16.82 -8.20 1.96
CA PRO A 48 -15.89 -7.79 2.98
C PRO A 48 -14.98 -6.68 2.47
N TYR A 49 -14.48 -5.92 3.43
CA TYR A 49 -13.57 -4.81 3.26
C TYR A 49 -12.20 -5.18 3.81
N VAL A 50 -11.15 -4.79 3.11
CA VAL A 50 -9.77 -4.98 3.53
C VAL A 50 -9.13 -3.62 3.66
N LEU A 51 -8.55 -3.35 4.83
CA LEU A 51 -7.73 -2.17 5.06
C LEU A 51 -6.27 -2.55 4.89
N ALA A 52 -5.52 -1.76 4.13
CA ALA A 52 -4.09 -1.95 3.96
C ALA A 52 -3.36 -0.61 3.95
N VAL A 53 -2.07 -0.68 4.29
CA VAL A 53 -1.14 0.43 4.19
C VAL A 53 0.08 0.03 3.37
N ILE A 54 0.66 0.99 2.67
CA ILE A 54 1.87 0.82 1.87
C ILE A 54 2.87 1.92 2.18
N GLU A 55 4.12 1.52 2.41
CA GLU A 55 5.25 2.43 2.54
C GLU A 55 5.62 3.02 1.19
N HIS A 56 5.80 4.34 1.14
CA HIS A 56 6.00 5.03 -0.13
C HIS A 56 7.37 4.74 -0.77
N ALA A 57 8.43 4.68 0.05
CA ALA A 57 9.79 4.44 -0.42
C ALA A 57 10.04 2.98 -0.78
N THR A 58 9.71 2.04 0.11
CA THR A 58 10.03 0.61 0.00
C THR A 58 8.95 -0.19 -0.72
N ARG A 59 7.77 0.42 -0.97
CA ARG A 59 6.56 -0.26 -1.45
C ARG A 59 6.12 -1.42 -0.56
N ARG A 60 6.68 -1.59 0.64
CA ARG A 60 6.25 -2.64 1.56
C ARG A 60 4.79 -2.42 1.94
N VAL A 61 4.00 -3.46 1.80
CA VAL A 61 2.57 -3.47 2.13
C VAL A 61 2.37 -4.13 3.48
N ARG A 62 1.39 -3.63 4.24
CA ARG A 62 0.82 -4.32 5.40
C ARG A 62 -0.69 -4.39 5.25
N ILE A 63 -1.26 -5.58 5.30
CA ILE A 63 -2.71 -5.75 5.30
C ILE A 63 -3.17 -5.81 6.76
N LEU A 64 -3.87 -4.77 7.20
CA LEU A 64 -4.29 -4.63 8.60
C LEU A 64 -5.44 -5.58 8.97
N GLY A 65 -6.09 -6.14 7.95
CA GLY A 65 -7.02 -7.25 8.08
C GLY A 65 -8.32 -7.03 7.30
N PRO A 66 -9.05 -8.12 7.03
CA PRO A 66 -10.38 -8.05 6.46
C PRO A 66 -11.45 -7.87 7.56
N THR A 67 -12.55 -7.23 7.20
CA THR A 67 -13.76 -7.13 8.02
C THR A 67 -15.01 -7.14 7.14
N ALA A 68 -16.04 -7.88 7.54
CA ALA A 68 -17.36 -7.79 6.91
C ALA A 68 -18.07 -6.47 7.28
N HIS A 69 -17.71 -5.89 8.42
CA HIS A 69 -18.35 -4.71 8.99
C HIS A 69 -17.27 -3.75 9.51
N PRO A 70 -16.89 -2.71 8.74
CA PRO A 70 -15.86 -1.76 9.12
C PRO A 70 -16.39 -0.78 10.17
N THR A 71 -16.73 -1.29 11.36
CA THR A 71 -17.19 -0.49 12.49
C THR A 71 -16.05 0.38 13.01
N ALA A 72 -16.40 1.48 13.68
CA ALA A 72 -15.41 2.40 14.22
C ALA A 72 -14.41 1.69 15.15
N ALA A 73 -14.89 0.76 16.00
CA ALA A 73 -14.04 -0.02 16.90
C ALA A 73 -13.05 -0.91 16.14
N CYS A 74 -13.51 -1.64 15.11
CA CYS A 74 -12.66 -2.52 14.30
C CYS A 74 -11.58 -1.73 13.57
N VAL A 75 -11.94 -0.63 12.91
CA VAL A 75 -11.01 0.20 12.15
C VAL A 75 -10.02 0.92 13.07
N THR A 76 -10.46 1.37 14.24
CA THR A 76 -9.56 1.95 15.26
C THR A 76 -8.57 0.91 15.78
N GLN A 77 -9.02 -0.33 16.01
CA GLN A 77 -8.12 -1.40 16.45
C GLN A 77 -7.09 -1.75 15.37
N ALA A 78 -7.47 -1.76 14.10
CA ALA A 78 -6.54 -1.91 12.99
C ALA A 78 -5.45 -0.81 12.98
N ALA A 79 -5.83 0.43 13.29
CA ALA A 79 -4.86 1.53 13.44
C ALA A 79 -3.89 1.31 14.60
N ARG A 80 -4.38 0.80 15.75
CA ARG A 80 -3.53 0.50 16.92
C ARG A 80 -2.54 -0.62 16.60
N ASN A 81 -3.01 -1.68 15.97
CA ASN A 81 -2.16 -2.79 15.55
C ASN A 81 -1.07 -2.30 14.59
N MET A 82 -1.45 -1.49 13.60
CA MET A 82 -0.50 -0.84 12.69
C MET A 82 0.55 0.00 13.44
N ALA A 83 0.13 0.84 14.39
CA ALA A 83 1.05 1.67 15.17
C ALA A 83 2.05 0.82 15.97
N MET A 84 1.58 -0.23 16.64
CA MET A 84 2.41 -1.19 17.36
C MET A 84 3.40 -1.90 16.42
N ASP A 85 2.96 -2.35 15.25
CA ASP A 85 3.81 -3.02 14.27
C ASP A 85 4.91 -2.10 13.72
N LEU A 86 4.58 -0.83 13.45
CA LEU A 86 5.54 0.17 13.00
C LEU A 86 6.60 0.45 14.07
N GLN A 87 6.18 0.57 15.33
CA GLN A 87 7.08 0.76 16.47
C GLN A 87 8.01 -0.45 16.65
N ALA A 88 7.45 -1.67 16.64
CA ALA A 88 8.21 -2.90 16.76
C ALA A 88 9.25 -3.07 15.63
N ALA A 89 8.91 -2.63 14.41
CA ALA A 89 9.81 -2.65 13.26
C ALA A 89 10.80 -1.46 13.22
N GLY A 90 10.73 -0.50 14.16
CA GLY A 90 11.59 0.68 14.18
C GLY A 90 11.34 1.67 13.03
N ILE A 91 10.16 1.62 12.41
CA ILE A 91 9.84 2.41 11.21
C ILE A 91 9.37 3.80 11.60
N LYS A 92 10.12 4.81 11.17
CA LYS A 92 9.84 6.22 11.46
C LYS A 92 8.90 6.82 10.41
N THR A 93 7.59 6.66 10.60
CA THR A 93 6.58 7.36 9.80
C THR A 93 6.34 8.78 10.33
N LYS A 94 6.23 9.77 9.44
CA LYS A 94 5.81 11.15 9.77
C LYS A 94 4.46 11.51 9.16
N PHE A 95 4.09 10.87 8.07
CA PHE A 95 2.86 11.18 7.34
C PHE A 95 2.07 9.91 7.03
N LEU A 96 0.76 9.95 7.26
CA LEU A 96 -0.19 8.94 6.80
C LEU A 96 -1.12 9.58 5.77
N ILE A 97 -1.03 9.16 4.51
CA ILE A 97 -1.93 9.60 3.45
C ILE A 97 -3.11 8.63 3.37
N ARG A 98 -4.34 9.12 3.43
CA ARG A 98 -5.54 8.31 3.16
C ARG A 98 -6.55 9.10 2.36
N ASP A 99 -7.47 8.41 1.69
CA ASP A 99 -8.61 9.10 1.08
C ASP A 99 -9.68 9.46 2.13
N ARG A 100 -10.75 10.09 1.67
CA ARG A 100 -11.85 10.59 2.50
C ARG A 100 -12.97 9.56 2.68
N ASP A 101 -12.65 8.28 2.60
CA ASP A 101 -13.64 7.23 2.72
C ASP A 101 -14.37 7.28 4.08
N VAL A 102 -15.70 7.14 4.05
CA VAL A 102 -16.56 7.18 5.25
C VAL A 102 -16.27 6.04 6.23
N ARG A 103 -15.60 4.97 5.77
CA ARG A 103 -15.14 3.86 6.60
C ARG A 103 -14.02 4.24 7.56
N TYR A 104 -13.38 5.40 7.40
CA TYR A 104 -12.43 5.93 8.37
C TYR A 104 -13.16 6.74 9.46
N PRO A 105 -13.35 6.21 10.68
CA PRO A 105 -13.87 6.99 11.79
C PRO A 105 -12.84 8.04 12.24
N ALA A 106 -13.28 9.11 12.90
CA ALA A 106 -12.37 10.09 13.49
C ALA A 106 -11.35 9.44 14.46
N SER A 107 -11.78 8.40 15.19
CA SER A 107 -10.91 7.64 16.10
C SER A 107 -9.78 6.91 15.40
N PHE A 108 -9.89 6.59 14.10
CA PHE A 108 -8.78 6.04 13.33
C PHE A 108 -7.62 7.02 13.26
N ASP A 109 -7.89 8.31 13.00
CA ASP A 109 -6.85 9.33 12.86
C ASP A 109 -6.19 9.67 14.19
N THR A 110 -6.91 9.54 15.31
CA THR A 110 -6.36 9.83 16.65
C THR A 110 -5.19 8.94 17.04
N VAL A 111 -5.17 7.68 16.55
CA VAL A 111 -4.11 6.71 16.86
C VAL A 111 -2.76 7.13 16.25
N PRO A 112 -2.61 7.29 14.92
CA PRO A 112 -1.36 7.76 14.34
C PRO A 112 -0.99 9.17 14.84
N GLN A 113 -1.97 10.05 15.08
CA GLN A 113 -1.69 11.38 15.65
C GLN A 113 -1.07 11.32 17.04
N ALA A 114 -1.50 10.38 17.90
CA ALA A 114 -0.90 10.17 19.21
C ALA A 114 0.58 9.73 19.11
N GLU A 115 0.93 9.03 18.03
CA GLU A 115 2.32 8.65 17.70
C GLU A 115 3.10 9.76 16.96
N GLY A 116 2.54 10.98 16.86
CA GLY A 116 3.16 12.10 16.16
C GLY A 116 3.10 12.01 14.62
N ILE A 117 2.31 11.10 14.06
CA ILE A 117 2.13 10.94 12.61
C ILE A 117 1.04 11.90 12.13
N LYS A 118 1.39 12.76 11.17
CA LYS A 118 0.44 13.68 10.54
C LYS A 118 -0.42 12.94 9.52
N VAL A 119 -1.73 12.88 9.77
CA VAL A 119 -2.70 12.35 8.79
C VAL A 119 -2.97 13.41 7.71
N ILE A 120 -2.80 13.03 6.44
CA ILE A 120 -3.08 13.83 5.26
C ILE A 120 -4.24 13.17 4.50
N GLN A 121 -5.38 13.85 4.47
CA GLN A 121 -6.49 13.43 3.63
C GLN A 121 -6.27 13.87 2.18
N THR A 122 -6.53 12.98 1.23
CA THR A 122 -6.53 13.39 -0.18
C THR A 122 -7.60 14.45 -0.45
N GLY A 123 -7.39 15.28 -1.46
CA GLY A 123 -8.44 16.14 -2.00
C GLY A 123 -9.63 15.31 -2.49
N VAL A 124 -10.82 15.91 -2.45
CA VAL A 124 -12.05 15.30 -2.97
C VAL A 124 -11.87 15.01 -4.45
N GLN A 125 -12.11 13.76 -4.87
CA GLN A 125 -11.93 13.32 -6.26
C GLN A 125 -10.51 13.50 -6.82
N ILE A 126 -9.49 13.50 -5.95
CA ILE A 126 -8.07 13.58 -6.35
C ILE A 126 -7.34 12.25 -6.04
N PRO A 127 -7.64 11.14 -6.78
CA PRO A 127 -7.03 9.84 -6.52
C PRO A 127 -5.51 9.87 -6.72
N ARG A 128 -5.00 10.83 -7.52
CA ARG A 128 -3.56 11.02 -7.73
C ARG A 128 -2.78 11.40 -6.46
N MET A 129 -3.46 11.83 -5.39
CA MET A 129 -2.78 12.07 -4.12
C MET A 129 -2.39 10.78 -3.40
N ASN A 130 -3.05 9.66 -3.73
CA ASN A 130 -2.79 8.34 -3.15
C ASN A 130 -2.44 7.32 -4.25
N THR A 131 -1.70 7.74 -5.29
CA THR A 131 -1.40 6.90 -6.47
C THR A 131 -0.75 5.57 -6.12
N THR A 132 0.19 5.58 -5.16
CA THR A 132 0.90 4.38 -4.71
C THR A 132 -0.06 3.31 -4.24
N THR A 133 -0.93 3.65 -3.29
CA THR A 133 -1.90 2.70 -2.73
C THR A 133 -2.97 2.35 -3.72
N LYS A 134 -3.52 3.33 -4.47
CA LYS A 134 -4.56 3.05 -5.48
C LYS A 134 -4.05 2.11 -6.58
N ARG A 135 -2.79 2.26 -7.00
CA ARG A 135 -2.14 1.34 -7.95
C ARG A 135 -1.97 -0.04 -7.34
N TRP A 136 -1.51 -0.12 -6.10
CA TRP A 136 -1.36 -1.39 -5.39
C TRP A 136 -2.71 -2.11 -5.21
N VAL A 137 -3.75 -1.42 -4.75
CA VAL A 137 -5.12 -1.94 -4.61
C VAL A 137 -5.61 -2.51 -5.93
N ARG A 138 -5.38 -1.81 -7.05
CA ARG A 138 -5.74 -2.32 -8.37
C ARG A 138 -5.03 -3.65 -8.68
N SER A 139 -3.72 -3.74 -8.44
CA SER A 139 -2.97 -4.99 -8.62
C SER A 139 -3.50 -6.10 -7.73
N CYS A 140 -3.69 -5.83 -6.43
CA CYS A 140 -4.24 -6.79 -5.48
C CYS A 140 -5.61 -7.29 -5.94
N ARG A 141 -6.50 -6.40 -6.37
CA ARG A 141 -7.85 -6.75 -6.87
C ARG A 141 -7.82 -7.59 -8.15
N THR A 142 -6.91 -7.29 -9.06
CA THR A 142 -6.78 -8.04 -10.32
C THR A 142 -6.14 -9.43 -10.12
N GLU A 143 -5.22 -9.55 -9.17
CA GLU A 143 -4.44 -10.76 -8.97
C GLU A 143 -5.11 -11.73 -7.98
N LEU A 144 -5.82 -11.23 -6.96
CA LEU A 144 -6.44 -12.06 -5.91
C LEU A 144 -7.97 -12.14 -6.03
N PRO A 145 -8.79 -11.12 -5.70
CA PRO A 145 -10.26 -11.19 -5.80
C PRO A 145 -10.78 -11.43 -7.23
N GLY A 146 -10.06 -11.00 -8.26
CA GLY A 146 -10.42 -11.25 -9.66
C GLY A 146 -10.20 -12.70 -10.09
N ARG A 147 -9.48 -13.49 -9.29
CA ARG A 147 -9.09 -14.88 -9.61
C ARG A 147 -9.45 -15.88 -8.51
N THR A 148 -9.90 -15.41 -7.35
CA THR A 148 -10.18 -16.22 -6.16
C THR A 148 -11.55 -15.85 -5.60
N LEU A 149 -12.44 -16.83 -5.47
CA LEU A 149 -13.68 -16.66 -4.72
C LEU A 149 -13.42 -16.96 -3.24
N ILE A 150 -13.70 -15.98 -2.38
CA ILE A 150 -13.48 -16.14 -0.95
C ILE A 150 -14.56 -17.06 -0.37
N TRP A 151 -14.15 -18.23 0.13
CA TRP A 151 -15.05 -19.31 0.55
C TRP A 151 -15.70 -19.04 1.91
N ASN A 152 -14.89 -18.70 2.91
CA ASN A 152 -15.33 -18.42 4.28
C ASN A 152 -14.41 -17.39 4.93
N GLN A 153 -14.69 -17.07 6.20
CA GLN A 153 -13.90 -16.12 6.98
C GLN A 153 -12.42 -16.54 7.11
N THR A 154 -12.14 -17.82 7.31
CA THR A 154 -10.76 -18.32 7.38
C THR A 154 -10.00 -18.05 6.08
N HIS A 155 -10.62 -18.34 4.93
CA HIS A 155 -10.06 -18.03 3.63
C HIS A 155 -9.90 -16.52 3.42
N LEU A 156 -10.85 -15.72 3.89
CA LEU A 156 -10.77 -14.26 3.84
C LEU A 156 -9.57 -13.70 4.62
N HIS A 157 -9.17 -14.32 5.73
CA HIS A 157 -7.95 -13.93 6.45
C HIS A 157 -6.68 -14.51 5.81
N HIS A 158 -6.74 -15.72 5.28
CA HIS A 158 -5.60 -16.42 4.69
C HIS A 158 -5.16 -15.80 3.36
N ALA A 159 -6.09 -15.56 2.43
CA ALA A 159 -5.74 -15.13 1.08
C ALA A 159 -5.01 -13.78 1.03
N PRO A 160 -5.47 -12.70 1.70
CA PRO A 160 -4.74 -11.46 1.76
C PRO A 160 -3.36 -11.61 2.40
N ARG A 161 -3.22 -12.43 3.45
CA ARG A 161 -1.92 -12.68 4.11
C ARG A 161 -0.92 -13.36 3.16
N GLU A 162 -1.36 -14.38 2.44
CA GLU A 162 -0.53 -15.03 1.41
C GLU A 162 -0.12 -14.05 0.31
N TYR A 163 -1.04 -13.18 -0.11
CA TYR A 163 -0.73 -12.15 -1.10
C TYR A 163 0.23 -11.09 -0.56
N GLU A 164 0.10 -10.68 0.70
CA GLU A 164 1.05 -9.76 1.35
C GLU A 164 2.45 -10.35 1.38
N ALA A 165 2.59 -11.62 1.80
CA ALA A 165 3.87 -12.32 1.81
C ALA A 165 4.46 -12.40 0.40
N PHE A 166 3.69 -12.89 -0.58
CA PHE A 166 4.10 -12.94 -1.98
C PHE A 166 4.53 -11.56 -2.51
N TYR A 167 3.73 -10.52 -2.24
CA TYR A 167 3.98 -9.16 -2.72
C TYR A 167 5.27 -8.59 -2.14
N ASN A 168 5.49 -8.78 -0.84
CA ASN A 168 6.64 -8.21 -0.15
C ASN A 168 7.93 -9.00 -0.36
N GLU A 169 7.85 -10.32 -0.48
CA GLU A 169 9.03 -11.20 -0.50
C GLU A 169 9.43 -11.63 -1.91
N HIS A 170 8.47 -11.75 -2.84
CA HIS A 170 8.72 -12.44 -4.10
C HIS A 170 8.37 -11.65 -5.36
N ARG A 171 7.40 -10.74 -5.28
CA ARG A 171 6.93 -10.01 -6.44
C ARG A 171 8.00 -9.05 -6.97
N PRO A 172 8.35 -9.07 -8.26
CA PRO A 172 9.31 -8.12 -8.81
C PRO A 172 8.70 -6.73 -9.02
N HIS A 173 9.43 -5.70 -8.58
CA HIS A 173 9.05 -4.29 -8.76
C HIS A 173 9.99 -3.58 -9.72
N ARG A 174 9.46 -3.05 -10.83
CA ARG A 174 10.25 -2.23 -11.78
C ARG A 174 10.94 -1.04 -11.12
N THR A 175 10.32 -0.43 -10.10
CA THR A 175 10.90 0.68 -9.34
C THR A 175 12.15 0.27 -8.55
N PHE A 176 12.34 -1.03 -8.30
CA PHE A 176 13.48 -1.60 -7.58
C PHE A 176 14.32 -2.53 -8.45
N ALA A 177 14.48 -2.20 -9.74
CA ALA A 177 15.24 -3.03 -10.68
C ALA A 177 14.79 -4.51 -10.74
N SER A 178 13.53 -4.80 -10.40
CA SER A 178 12.92 -6.14 -10.27
C SER A 178 13.16 -6.86 -8.94
N ALA A 179 13.73 -6.21 -7.93
CA ALA A 179 13.71 -6.69 -6.54
C ALA A 179 12.29 -6.68 -5.95
N ALA A 180 12.09 -7.46 -4.89
CA ALA A 180 10.90 -7.39 -4.03
C ALA A 180 11.13 -6.42 -2.84
N PRO A 181 10.09 -5.88 -2.20
CA PRO A 181 10.22 -4.92 -1.10
C PRO A 181 11.10 -5.40 0.07
N LEU A 182 11.05 -6.69 0.40
CA LEU A 182 11.81 -7.31 1.49
C LEU A 182 12.92 -8.25 1.01
N HIS A 183 13.10 -8.40 -0.30
CA HIS A 183 14.10 -9.29 -0.88
C HIS A 183 14.91 -8.53 -1.93
N PRO A 184 16.12 -8.03 -1.60
CA PRO A 184 16.99 -7.40 -2.58
C PRO A 184 17.39 -8.42 -3.66
N LEU A 185 17.84 -7.92 -4.80
CA LEU A 185 18.37 -8.79 -5.84
C LEU A 185 19.63 -9.48 -5.32
N PRO A 186 19.78 -10.81 -5.54
CA PRO A 186 21.04 -11.47 -5.33
C PRO A 186 22.09 -10.93 -6.30
N GLU A 187 23.37 -11.17 -5.98
CA GLU A 187 24.45 -10.86 -6.92
C GLU A 187 24.23 -11.63 -8.24
N PRO A 188 24.47 -10.98 -9.39
CA PRO A 188 24.35 -11.66 -10.68
C PRO A 188 25.31 -12.86 -10.75
N ILE A 189 24.79 -14.01 -11.16
CA ILE A 189 25.62 -15.17 -11.47
C ILE A 189 26.35 -14.87 -12.79
N THR A 190 27.68 -14.80 -12.75
CA THR A 190 28.52 -14.52 -13.92
C THR A 190 29.18 -15.75 -14.52
N ASP A 191 29.16 -16.88 -13.80
CA ASP A 191 29.72 -18.15 -14.27
C ASP A 191 28.73 -18.85 -15.24
N PRO A 192 29.10 -19.04 -16.52
CA PRO A 192 28.26 -19.71 -17.51
C PRO A 192 27.91 -21.16 -17.12
N ASP A 193 28.82 -21.88 -16.47
CA ASP A 193 28.56 -23.27 -16.07
C ASP A 193 27.55 -23.32 -14.93
N GLN A 194 27.63 -22.39 -13.98
CA GLN A 194 26.62 -22.24 -12.93
C GLN A 194 25.25 -21.86 -13.52
N LEU A 195 25.20 -20.95 -14.50
CA LEU A 195 23.99 -20.57 -15.22
C LEU A 195 23.33 -21.76 -15.95
N ALA A 196 24.14 -22.63 -16.56
CA ALA A 196 23.66 -23.81 -17.27
C ALA A 196 23.04 -24.88 -16.33
N HIS A 197 23.41 -24.86 -15.04
CA HIS A 197 22.98 -25.85 -14.05
C HIS A 197 22.08 -25.26 -12.93
N LEU A 198 21.43 -24.13 -13.18
CA LEU A 198 20.49 -23.53 -12.24
C LEU A 198 19.32 -24.47 -11.92
N HIS A 199 19.18 -24.86 -10.65
CA HIS A 199 18.00 -25.60 -10.21
C HIS A 199 16.93 -24.62 -9.72
N ILE A 200 15.90 -24.40 -10.53
CA ILE A 200 14.80 -23.49 -10.20
C ILE A 200 13.63 -24.31 -9.66
N HIS A 201 13.26 -24.05 -8.40
CA HIS A 201 12.07 -24.60 -7.79
C HIS A 201 10.91 -23.59 -7.86
N ARG A 202 9.76 -24.05 -8.35
CA ARG A 202 8.51 -23.29 -8.34
C ARG A 202 7.68 -23.69 -7.11
N ARG A 203 7.30 -22.71 -6.30
CA ARG A 203 6.31 -22.85 -5.22
C ARG A 203 5.02 -22.18 -5.62
N ASP A 204 3.93 -22.95 -5.57
CA ASP A 204 2.59 -22.42 -5.79
C ASP A 204 1.96 -21.93 -4.49
N ARG A 205 1.35 -20.74 -4.55
CA ARG A 205 0.57 -20.14 -3.47
C ARG A 205 -0.86 -19.90 -3.93
N LEU A 206 -1.79 -19.93 -2.97
CA LEU A 206 -3.23 -19.79 -3.21
C LEU A 206 -3.71 -20.72 -4.35
N SER A 207 -3.41 -22.00 -4.22
CA SER A 207 -3.80 -23.04 -5.21
C SER A 207 -3.31 -22.75 -6.64
N GLY A 208 -2.10 -22.21 -6.77
CA GLY A 208 -1.49 -21.93 -8.08
C GLY A 208 -1.95 -20.63 -8.73
N ILE A 209 -2.56 -19.71 -7.97
CA ILE A 209 -2.88 -18.36 -8.46
C ILE A 209 -1.63 -17.48 -8.46
N LEU A 210 -0.76 -17.71 -7.48
CA LEU A 210 0.52 -17.02 -7.32
C LEU A 210 1.65 -18.04 -7.46
N HIS A 211 2.71 -17.63 -8.15
CA HIS A 211 3.87 -18.48 -8.40
C HIS A 211 5.13 -17.78 -7.90
N GLU A 212 5.87 -18.49 -7.06
CA GLU A 212 7.17 -18.09 -6.55
C GLU A 212 8.22 -19.00 -7.19
N TYR A 213 9.33 -18.41 -7.62
CA TYR A 213 10.45 -19.13 -8.22
C TYR A 213 11.71 -18.83 -7.41
N GLN A 214 12.40 -19.88 -6.96
CA GLN A 214 13.61 -19.77 -6.15
C GLN A 214 14.70 -20.68 -6.71
N HIS A 215 15.94 -20.24 -6.61
CA HIS A 215 17.09 -21.12 -6.86
C HIS A 215 17.30 -22.03 -5.66
N VAL A 216 17.45 -23.33 -5.89
CA VAL A 216 17.82 -24.30 -4.85
C VAL A 216 19.34 -24.35 -4.80
N ALA A 217 19.90 -23.92 -3.68
CA ALA A 217 21.34 -24.02 -3.41
C ALA A 217 21.74 -25.46 -3.03
#